data_AF-A0A7W0FY34-F1
#
_entry.id   AF-A0A7W0FY34-F1
#
_cell.length_a   1.000
_cell.length_b   1.000
_cell.length_c   1.000
_cell.angle_alpha   90.00
_cell.angle_beta   90.00
_cell.angle_gamma   90.00
#
_symmetry.space_group_name_H-M   'P 1'
#
loop_
_entity.id
_entity.type
_entity.pdbx_description
1 polymer ?
#
loop_
_entity_poly.entity_id
_entity_poly.type
_entity_poly.pdbx_seq_one_letter_code
_entity_poly.pdbx_strand_id
1 'polypeptide(L)'
;MNYLFNFGSIVLGALLCCSSSIMADKFFDVEFVNDSGFDDNDVYLIVKALEPKSGKDCFMQFDLEIGEGSCTIVSKGTSSLDYSYKASQFKKLKIPMVNSGRIYVSVGMPMDLYVTSNDNKIIDSDGFKPRDPNYFTLHDKVEFSYNNLGTWINPTAVDYFSLPIRIEQPGAASHLKAAGIFESYKKVFEVLKGQVSKHDTTKFKIWKKLFVDYSDDQGNVTNLRFVAPGKAMIQGIPNTDPFDENFLNNASSYGFDYINAVWEFYQNNTLIIDASELRNFFALDNYHFSGKVVGNEFVFTNATGTYTEKIQKPSHSTPFFAGAGNEFDHANNTPKAIMVRQLTSAFEVGLLPAPDGTVLDKHYFEAQQAEGNYYKANKILPKTAQGPWYDLYAKALHSFGEDQPIYAFAYDDALGQDGTLHDPNAHHIAPVTIRLGNMEGVKIPDPFTDFAKYRVEVLIGHLSQVEYNGRILKHGEILEDVSVPFIVKLNGHEANIYIKTPMVRPYFDGSDGIVVNSVSKGNATISFPGR
;
A
#
# COMPACT_ATOMS: atom_id res chain seq x y z
N MET A 1 0.49 -8.79 -3.50
CA MET A 1 0.68 -8.00 -4.74
C MET A 1 1.81 -6.99 -4.46
N ASN A 2 3.05 -7.36 -4.79
CA ASN A 2 4.22 -6.49 -4.66
C ASN A 2 4.38 -5.70 -5.95
N TYR A 3 3.61 -4.63 -6.11
CA TYR A 3 3.82 -3.67 -7.21
C TYR A 3 4.73 -2.56 -6.71
N LEU A 4 6.03 -2.84 -6.62
CA LEU A 4 7.02 -1.78 -6.73
C LEU A 4 7.49 -1.78 -8.18
N PHE A 5 7.13 -0.72 -8.89
CA PHE A 5 7.63 -0.47 -10.22
C PHE A 5 9.15 -0.35 -10.16
N ASN A 6 9.79 -1.07 -11.07
CA ASN A 6 11.19 -0.90 -11.37
C ASN A 6 11.30 0.49 -12.00
N PHE A 7 11.82 1.49 -11.26
CA PHE A 7 12.02 2.84 -11.77
C PHE A 7 12.71 2.75 -13.13
N GLY A 8 11.95 3.06 -14.20
CA GLY A 8 12.49 3.14 -15.54
C GLY A 8 13.55 4.22 -15.54
N SER A 9 14.81 3.83 -15.74
CA SER A 9 15.94 4.74 -15.84
C SER A 9 15.64 5.85 -16.87
N ILE A 10 15.39 7.07 -16.42
CA ILE A 10 15.52 8.26 -17.26
C ILE A 10 17.03 8.47 -17.46
N VAL A 11 17.58 7.87 -18.51
CA VAL A 11 18.97 8.11 -18.92
C VAL A 11 19.00 9.44 -19.68
N LEU A 12 19.40 10.50 -19.01
CA LEU A 12 19.86 11.72 -19.67
C LEU A 12 21.23 11.42 -20.30
N GLY A 13 21.33 11.47 -21.62
CA GLY A 13 22.58 11.23 -22.34
C GLY A 13 23.63 12.27 -22.00
N ALA A 14 24.68 11.87 -21.26
CA ALA A 14 25.87 12.67 -21.02
C ALA A 14 27.05 12.14 -21.85
N LEU A 15 27.70 13.05 -22.57
CA LEU A 15 28.92 12.83 -23.36
C LEU A 15 30.01 12.13 -22.52
N LEU A 16 30.67 11.11 -23.11
CA LEU A 16 31.88 10.50 -22.55
C LEU A 16 33.01 11.53 -22.46
N CYS A 17 33.41 11.87 -21.24
CA CYS A 17 34.77 12.33 -20.93
C CYS A 17 35.39 11.36 -19.93
N CYS A 18 36.61 10.90 -20.22
CA CYS A 18 37.41 10.03 -19.37
C CYS A 18 37.48 10.53 -17.93
N SER A 19 37.00 9.75 -16.97
CA SER A 19 37.27 9.95 -15.54
C SER A 19 37.62 8.62 -14.89
N SER A 20 38.68 8.66 -14.08
CA SER A 20 39.13 7.62 -13.16
C SER A 20 37.97 6.91 -12.45
N SER A 21 38.06 5.58 -12.33
CA SER A 21 37.11 4.73 -11.61
C SER A 21 37.13 5.02 -10.11
N ILE A 22 36.28 5.94 -9.67
CA ILE A 22 35.98 6.21 -8.26
C ILE A 22 34.73 5.39 -7.92
N MET A 23 34.78 4.58 -6.85
CA MET A 23 33.67 3.69 -6.48
C MET A 23 32.45 4.48 -5.99
N ALA A 24 31.24 3.93 -6.19
CA ALA A 24 30.02 4.46 -5.59
C ALA A 24 30.09 4.42 -4.05
N ASP A 25 29.29 5.26 -3.38
CA ASP A 25 29.15 5.15 -1.93
C ASP A 25 28.69 3.73 -1.58
N LYS A 26 29.24 3.19 -0.48
CA LYS A 26 28.90 1.83 -0.07
C LYS A 26 27.50 1.76 0.54
N PHE A 27 27.03 2.87 1.11
CA PHE A 27 25.82 2.94 1.91
C PHE A 27 25.03 4.21 1.66
N PHE A 28 23.72 4.08 1.78
CA PHE A 28 22.76 5.15 1.91
C PHE A 28 22.49 5.42 3.39
N ASP A 29 22.91 6.60 3.85
CA ASP A 29 22.72 7.03 5.24
C ASP A 29 21.27 7.49 5.48
N VAL A 30 20.62 6.85 6.44
CA VAL A 30 19.27 7.17 6.91
C VAL A 30 19.34 7.61 8.36
N GLU A 31 18.92 8.85 8.63
CA GLU A 31 18.74 9.39 9.98
C GLU A 31 17.27 9.29 10.37
N PHE A 32 16.96 8.53 11.42
CA PHE A 32 15.61 8.43 11.94
C PHE A 32 15.41 9.42 13.09
N VAL A 33 14.33 10.21 13.04
CA VAL A 33 13.97 11.18 14.07
C VAL A 33 12.57 10.87 14.60
N ASN A 34 12.47 10.64 15.90
CA ASN A 34 11.22 10.37 16.57
C ASN A 34 10.68 11.65 17.26
N ASP A 35 9.73 12.33 16.60
CA ASP A 35 8.99 13.45 17.17
C ASP A 35 7.57 13.04 17.59
N SER A 36 7.30 11.74 17.73
CA SER A 36 5.95 11.24 18.01
C SER A 36 5.44 11.59 19.40
N GLY A 37 6.36 11.86 20.33
CA GLY A 37 6.07 11.99 21.76
C GLY A 37 6.06 10.65 22.52
N PHE A 38 6.26 9.52 21.83
CA PHE A 38 6.51 8.22 22.44
C PHE A 38 8.02 8.01 22.68
N ASP A 39 8.36 7.18 23.66
CA ASP A 39 9.76 6.83 23.96
C ASP A 39 10.38 6.06 22.78
N ASP A 40 11.65 6.30 22.50
CA ASP A 40 12.39 5.59 21.45
C ASP A 40 12.43 4.07 21.65
N ASN A 41 12.20 3.59 22.88
CA ASN A 41 12.07 2.16 23.19
C ASN A 41 10.72 1.55 22.79
N ASP A 42 9.72 2.39 22.49
CA ASP A 42 8.37 2.01 22.05
C ASP A 42 8.17 2.24 20.54
N VAL A 43 9.19 2.72 19.83
CA VAL A 43 9.16 2.88 18.37
C VAL A 43 10.10 1.86 17.73
N TYR A 44 9.61 1.14 16.72
CA TYR A 44 10.30 0.03 16.09
C TYR A 44 10.48 0.26 14.59
N LEU A 45 11.64 -0.14 14.09
CA LEU A 45 12.04 -0.11 12.69
C LEU A 45 12.31 -1.53 12.20
N ILE A 46 11.82 -1.87 11.01
CA ILE A 46 12.22 -3.07 10.27
C ILE A 46 12.40 -2.72 8.81
N VAL A 47 13.51 -3.18 8.22
CA VAL A 47 13.83 -2.92 6.82
C VAL A 47 13.79 -4.24 6.05
N LYS A 48 12.96 -4.30 5.01
CA LYS A 48 12.96 -5.38 4.03
C LYS A 48 13.36 -4.84 2.65
N ALA A 49 13.95 -5.68 1.81
CA ALA A 49 14.27 -5.32 0.43
C ALA A 49 14.45 -6.56 -0.45
N LEU A 50 14.82 -6.34 -1.71
CA LEU A 50 15.34 -7.36 -2.61
C LEU A 50 16.87 -7.24 -2.68
N GLU A 51 17.56 -8.36 -2.47
CA GLU A 51 19.01 -8.44 -2.65
C GLU A 51 19.35 -8.24 -4.13
N PRO A 52 20.21 -7.27 -4.50
CA PRO A 52 20.40 -6.88 -5.90
C PRO A 52 20.82 -8.00 -6.85
N LYS A 53 21.64 -8.96 -6.41
CA LYS A 53 22.20 -10.00 -7.28
C LYS A 53 21.22 -11.14 -7.54
N SER A 54 20.53 -11.59 -6.50
CA SER A 54 19.65 -12.75 -6.54
C SER A 54 18.18 -12.39 -6.76
N GLY A 55 17.79 -11.14 -6.50
CA GLY A 55 16.39 -10.71 -6.52
C GLY A 55 15.53 -11.36 -5.43
N LYS A 56 16.15 -11.98 -4.42
CA LYS A 56 15.47 -12.63 -3.30
C LYS A 56 15.16 -11.63 -2.20
N ASP A 57 14.05 -11.86 -1.51
CA ASP A 57 13.64 -11.05 -0.38
C ASP A 57 14.65 -11.21 0.77
N CYS A 58 14.94 -10.10 1.45
CA CYS A 58 15.82 -10.04 2.60
C CYS A 58 15.25 -9.13 3.68
N PHE A 59 15.61 -9.41 4.93
CA PHE A 59 15.56 -8.43 6.00
C PHE A 59 16.94 -7.80 6.18
N MET A 60 16.99 -6.54 6.61
CA MET A 60 18.24 -5.87 6.92
C MET A 60 18.72 -6.24 8.32
N GLN A 61 19.88 -6.88 8.39
CA GLN A 61 20.63 -7.04 9.63
C GLN A 61 21.51 -5.81 9.83
N PHE A 62 21.47 -5.16 10.99
CA PHE A 62 22.34 -4.04 11.33
C PHE A 62 23.37 -4.41 12.39
N ASP A 63 24.57 -3.86 12.24
CA ASP A 63 25.54 -3.70 13.33
C ASP A 63 25.11 -2.52 14.20
N LEU A 64 24.81 -2.78 15.49
CA LEU A 64 24.30 -1.76 16.41
C LEU A 64 25.34 -0.72 16.82
N GLU A 65 26.64 -1.02 16.70
CA GLU A 65 27.70 -0.08 17.09
C GLU A 65 27.95 0.97 16.00
N ILE A 66 27.97 0.54 14.73
CA ILE A 66 28.35 1.40 13.60
C ILE A 66 27.21 1.71 12.61
N GLY A 67 26.05 1.07 12.77
CA GLY A 67 24.85 1.27 11.96
C GLY A 67 24.90 0.63 10.57
N GLU A 68 25.93 -0.15 10.24
CA GLU A 68 26.07 -0.80 8.92
C GLU A 68 25.05 -1.93 8.73
N GLY A 69 24.27 -1.83 7.66
CA GLY A 69 23.29 -2.83 7.26
C GLY A 69 23.86 -3.87 6.31
N SER A 70 23.34 -5.09 6.40
CA SER A 70 23.51 -6.14 5.40
C SER A 70 22.17 -6.81 5.10
N CYS A 71 21.88 -7.02 3.82
CA CYS A 71 20.65 -7.63 3.34
C CYS A 71 20.75 -9.17 3.50
N THR A 72 20.11 -9.70 4.55
CA THR A 72 20.09 -11.12 4.89
C THR A 72 18.90 -11.81 4.22
N ILE A 73 19.18 -12.62 3.19
CA ILE A 73 18.15 -13.35 2.43
C ILE A 73 17.34 -14.23 3.36
N VAL A 74 16.01 -14.12 3.27
CA VAL A 74 15.11 -14.88 4.14
C VAL A 74 14.96 -16.33 3.67
N SER A 75 14.58 -17.18 4.61
CA SER A 75 14.23 -18.57 4.38
C SER A 75 13.02 -18.97 5.23
N LYS A 76 12.38 -20.10 4.92
CA LYS A 76 11.25 -20.64 5.70
C LYS A 76 11.58 -20.64 7.20
N GLY A 77 10.71 -20.00 7.99
CA GLY A 77 10.86 -19.90 9.44
C GLY A 77 11.72 -18.72 9.91
N THR A 78 12.23 -17.89 9.00
CA THR A 78 12.87 -16.61 9.37
C THR A 78 11.85 -15.73 10.08
N SER A 79 12.15 -15.33 11.31
CA SER A 79 11.31 -14.45 12.11
C SER A 79 11.63 -13.00 11.77
N SER A 80 10.60 -12.20 11.47
CA SER A 80 10.77 -10.75 11.30
C SER A 80 11.18 -10.04 12.58
N LEU A 81 10.84 -10.61 13.75
CA LEU A 81 11.21 -10.05 15.06
C LEU A 81 12.72 -10.01 15.29
N ASP A 82 13.49 -10.92 14.68
CA ASP A 82 14.95 -10.94 14.78
C ASP A 82 15.60 -9.75 14.04
N TYR A 83 14.83 -9.07 13.17
CA TYR A 83 15.24 -7.92 12.37
C TYR A 83 14.44 -6.67 12.72
N SER A 84 13.73 -6.68 13.85
CA SER A 84 13.02 -5.51 14.37
C SER A 84 13.87 -4.83 15.44
N TYR A 85 14.09 -3.54 15.26
CA TYR A 85 14.95 -2.76 16.14
C TYR A 85 14.20 -1.58 16.73
N LYS A 86 14.46 -1.26 17.98
CA LYS A 86 13.97 -0.05 18.63
C LYS A 86 14.71 1.16 18.09
N ALA A 87 14.01 2.30 17.99
CA ALA A 87 14.61 3.57 17.58
C ALA A 87 15.78 3.96 18.51
N SER A 88 15.72 3.57 19.79
CA SER A 88 16.76 3.85 20.79
C SER A 88 18.10 3.15 20.51
N GLN A 89 18.12 2.15 19.64
CA GLN A 89 19.31 1.34 19.37
C GLN A 89 20.26 1.99 18.35
N PHE A 90 19.78 2.96 17.56
CA PHE A 90 20.61 3.57 16.51
C PHE A 90 20.51 5.08 16.51
N LYS A 91 21.59 5.72 16.05
CA LYS A 91 21.58 7.14 15.68
C LYS A 91 21.41 7.34 14.18
N LYS A 92 21.91 6.39 13.37
CA LYS A 92 21.86 6.37 11.91
C LYS A 92 21.87 4.93 11.42
N LEU A 93 21.12 4.65 10.35
CA LEU A 93 21.16 3.39 9.61
C LEU A 93 21.97 3.61 8.32
N LYS A 94 22.85 2.68 7.97
CA LYS A 94 23.63 2.73 6.74
C LYS A 94 23.22 1.56 5.86
N ILE A 95 22.36 1.83 4.88
CA ILE A 95 21.71 0.81 4.07
C ILE A 95 22.55 0.51 2.82
N PRO A 96 22.95 -0.74 2.54
CA PRO A 96 23.68 -1.08 1.33
C PRO A 96 22.78 -0.94 0.11
N MET A 97 23.36 -1.02 -1.09
CA MET A 97 22.56 -1.07 -2.31
C MET A 97 21.56 -2.23 -2.26
N VAL A 98 20.29 -1.92 -2.53
CA VAL A 98 19.15 -2.83 -2.54
C VAL A 98 18.09 -2.34 -3.53
N ASN A 99 17.27 -3.26 -4.03
CA ASN A 99 16.11 -2.93 -4.85
C ASN A 99 14.83 -3.05 -4.02
N SER A 100 13.83 -2.21 -4.31
CA SER A 100 12.48 -2.32 -3.76
C SER A 100 12.46 -2.44 -2.22
N GLY A 101 13.25 -1.60 -1.56
CA GLY A 101 13.35 -1.52 -0.12
C GLY A 101 12.14 -0.85 0.53
N ARG A 102 11.85 -1.26 1.76
CA ARG A 102 10.84 -0.65 2.63
C ARG A 102 11.38 -0.51 4.03
N ILE A 103 11.27 0.69 4.59
CA ILE A 103 11.54 0.97 5.99
C ILE A 103 10.19 1.11 6.66
N TYR A 104 9.77 0.08 7.39
CA TYR A 104 8.57 0.13 8.21
C TYR A 104 8.89 0.78 9.55
N VAL A 105 7.98 1.64 10.00
CA VAL A 105 7.96 2.24 11.33
C VAL A 105 6.71 1.75 12.03
N SER A 106 6.82 1.30 13.28
CA SER A 106 5.68 0.88 14.10
C SER A 106 5.79 1.40 15.53
N VAL A 107 4.65 1.64 16.18
CA VAL A 107 4.58 2.22 17.53
C VAL A 107 3.92 1.25 18.51
N GLY A 108 4.52 1.12 19.69
CA GLY A 108 4.15 0.23 20.78
C GLY A 108 4.59 -1.22 20.60
N MET A 109 4.59 -1.72 19.36
CA MET A 109 4.81 -3.14 19.08
C MET A 109 5.56 -3.34 17.77
N PRO A 110 6.54 -4.27 17.71
CA PRO A 110 7.22 -4.60 16.46
C PRO A 110 6.25 -5.31 15.51
N MET A 111 6.43 -5.07 14.21
CA MET A 111 5.69 -5.76 13.16
C MET A 111 6.02 -7.27 13.11
N ASP A 112 5.05 -8.06 12.69
CA ASP A 112 5.18 -9.46 12.31
C ASP A 112 4.95 -9.61 10.80
N LEU A 113 6.04 -9.60 10.05
CA LEU A 113 6.03 -9.84 8.60
C LEU A 113 6.32 -11.32 8.33
N TYR A 114 5.36 -12.00 7.70
CA TYR A 114 5.47 -13.43 7.43
C TYR A 114 6.37 -13.73 6.24
N VAL A 115 7.21 -14.76 6.37
CA VAL A 115 7.98 -15.33 5.27
C VAL A 115 7.29 -16.61 4.79
N THR A 116 6.84 -16.60 3.54
CA THR A 116 6.13 -17.72 2.94
C THR A 116 6.95 -19.01 2.93
N SER A 117 6.28 -20.13 3.15
CA SER A 117 6.93 -21.44 3.22
C SER A 117 7.32 -22.02 1.85
N ASN A 118 6.68 -21.56 0.77
CA ASN A 118 6.80 -22.11 -0.58
C ASN A 118 7.87 -21.40 -1.43
N ASP A 119 7.95 -20.07 -1.36
CA ASP A 119 8.82 -19.26 -2.21
C ASP A 119 9.71 -18.26 -1.43
N ASN A 120 9.69 -18.28 -0.10
CA ASN A 120 10.50 -17.44 0.79
C ASN A 120 10.32 -15.94 0.48
N LYS A 121 9.08 -15.50 0.27
CA LYS A 121 8.70 -14.11 0.09
C LYS A 121 8.26 -13.49 1.41
N ILE A 122 8.64 -12.24 1.64
CA ILE A 122 8.17 -11.47 2.79
C ILE A 122 6.83 -10.84 2.40
N ILE A 123 5.76 -11.29 3.04
CA ILE A 123 4.42 -10.74 2.85
C ILE A 123 4.32 -9.40 3.59
N ASP A 124 3.97 -8.35 2.85
CA ASP A 124 3.65 -7.04 3.42
C ASP A 124 2.31 -7.08 4.16
N SER A 125 2.15 -6.23 5.17
CA SER A 125 0.93 -6.13 5.97
C SER A 125 -0.31 -5.84 5.12
N ASP A 126 -1.40 -6.55 5.36
CA ASP A 126 -2.73 -6.18 4.88
C ASP A 126 -3.44 -5.33 5.94
N GLY A 127 -3.39 -4.01 5.76
CA GLY A 127 -3.92 -3.03 6.71
C GLY A 127 -5.45 -3.03 6.88
N PHE A 128 -6.19 -3.73 6.01
CA PHE A 128 -7.65 -3.78 6.04
C PHE A 128 -8.19 -5.12 6.56
N LYS A 129 -7.41 -6.19 6.46
CA LYS A 129 -7.80 -7.54 6.88
C LYS A 129 -7.62 -7.73 8.39
N PRO A 130 -8.71 -7.94 9.18
CA PRO A 130 -8.64 -8.03 10.65
C PRO A 130 -7.74 -9.14 11.21
N ARG A 131 -7.44 -10.16 10.39
CA ARG A 131 -6.60 -11.31 10.76
C ARG A 131 -5.14 -11.16 10.38
N ASP A 132 -4.75 -10.05 9.74
CA ASP A 132 -3.33 -9.72 9.61
C ASP A 132 -2.72 -9.55 11.02
N PRO A 133 -1.54 -10.13 11.31
CA PRO A 133 -0.94 -10.05 12.65
C PRO A 133 -0.57 -8.61 13.04
N ASN A 134 -0.54 -7.68 12.08
CA ASN A 134 -0.27 -6.26 12.28
C ASN A 134 -1.53 -5.40 12.27
N TYR A 135 -2.73 -5.98 12.16
CA TYR A 135 -3.97 -5.22 11.99
C TYR A 135 -4.15 -4.14 13.06
N PHE A 136 -3.86 -4.44 14.32
CA PHE A 136 -3.98 -3.48 15.44
C PHE A 136 -2.70 -2.68 15.73
N THR A 137 -1.59 -2.99 15.06
CA THR A 137 -0.33 -2.25 15.23
C THR A 137 -0.39 -0.94 14.44
N LEU A 138 -0.13 0.20 15.07
CA LEU A 138 0.06 1.45 14.34
C LEU A 138 1.40 1.38 13.59
N HIS A 139 1.35 1.37 12.27
CA HIS A 139 2.53 1.21 11.44
C HIS A 139 2.33 1.82 10.05
N ASP A 140 3.43 2.30 9.48
CA ASP A 140 3.48 2.83 8.11
C ASP A 140 4.90 2.62 7.55
N LYS A 141 5.14 3.05 6.31
CA LYS A 141 6.40 2.79 5.62
C LYS A 141 6.88 3.91 4.72
N VAL A 142 8.19 3.91 4.51
CA VAL A 142 8.85 4.62 3.42
C VAL A 142 9.40 3.59 2.45
N GLU A 143 9.16 3.79 1.16
CA GLU A 143 9.70 2.94 0.11
C GLU A 143 10.96 3.57 -0.48
N PHE A 144 11.93 2.73 -0.87
CA PHE A 144 13.16 3.22 -1.47
C PHE A 144 13.81 2.21 -2.42
N SER A 145 14.72 2.69 -3.25
CA SER A 145 15.73 1.87 -3.92
C SER A 145 17.05 2.61 -3.92
N TYR A 146 18.14 1.89 -3.73
CA TYR A 146 19.49 2.45 -3.77
C TYR A 146 20.39 1.57 -4.63
N ASN A 147 20.88 2.12 -5.73
CA ASN A 147 21.73 1.41 -6.67
C ASN A 147 22.72 2.36 -7.36
N ASN A 148 23.42 1.88 -8.38
CA ASN A 148 24.43 2.67 -9.12
C ASN A 148 23.87 3.89 -9.88
N LEU A 149 22.54 4.04 -9.95
CA LEU A 149 21.87 5.19 -10.54
C LEU A 149 21.39 6.21 -9.50
N GLY A 150 21.65 5.96 -8.21
CA GLY A 150 21.29 6.84 -7.11
C GLY A 150 20.23 6.28 -6.18
N THR A 151 19.51 7.15 -5.48
CA THR A 151 18.38 6.79 -4.62
C THR A 151 17.06 7.27 -5.19
N TRP A 152 16.02 6.49 -4.95
CA TRP A 152 14.62 6.91 -5.01
C TRP A 152 14.03 6.60 -3.65
N ILE A 153 13.33 7.56 -3.05
CA ILE A 153 12.70 7.38 -1.74
C ILE A 153 11.40 8.18 -1.67
N ASN A 154 10.33 7.58 -1.15
CA ASN A 154 9.02 8.21 -1.06
C ASN A 154 8.26 7.74 0.19
N PRO A 155 7.51 8.62 0.87
CA PRO A 155 6.42 8.19 1.73
C PRO A 155 5.31 7.63 0.83
N THR A 156 4.59 6.62 1.30
CA THR A 156 3.56 5.98 0.48
C THR A 156 2.29 5.77 1.27
N ALA A 157 1.16 6.04 0.62
CA ALA A 157 -0.18 5.75 1.06
C ALA A 157 -0.95 4.94 0.00
N VAL A 158 -0.25 4.27 -0.94
CA VAL A 158 -0.86 3.44 -1.98
C VAL A 158 -1.67 2.29 -1.40
N ASP A 159 -1.26 1.77 -0.24
CA ASP A 159 -2.04 0.77 0.50
C ASP A 159 -2.97 1.42 1.53
N TYR A 160 -2.42 2.33 2.34
CA TYR A 160 -3.10 3.06 3.39
C TYR A 160 -2.20 4.18 3.94
N PHE A 161 -2.80 5.16 4.61
CA PHE A 161 -2.12 6.08 5.52
C PHE A 161 -2.37 5.67 6.98
N SER A 162 -1.34 5.64 7.82
CA SER A 162 -1.44 5.38 9.26
C SER A 162 -0.64 6.37 10.11
N LEU A 163 0.63 6.59 9.75
CA LEU A 163 1.55 7.42 10.54
C LEU A 163 1.97 8.66 9.76
N PRO A 164 2.04 9.85 10.40
CA PRO A 164 2.62 11.03 9.77
C PRO A 164 4.14 10.85 9.65
N ILE A 165 4.61 10.41 8.47
CA ILE A 165 6.04 10.26 8.19
C ILE A 165 6.45 11.31 7.16
N ARG A 166 7.48 12.08 7.48
CA ARG A 166 8.13 13.02 6.56
C ARG A 166 9.54 12.53 6.24
N ILE A 167 9.93 12.65 4.97
CA ILE A 167 11.29 12.42 4.50
C ILE A 167 11.91 13.72 4.01
N GLU A 168 13.23 13.89 4.22
CA GLU A 168 13.98 15.05 3.75
C GLU A 168 15.35 14.59 3.21
N GLN A 169 15.62 14.89 1.95
CA GLN A 169 16.89 14.57 1.30
C GLN A 169 17.40 15.81 0.54
N PRO A 170 18.28 16.62 1.15
CA PRO A 170 18.77 17.87 0.54
C PRO A 170 19.44 17.69 -0.82
N GLY A 171 20.06 16.52 -1.06
CA GLY A 171 20.70 16.17 -2.34
C GLY A 171 19.75 15.80 -3.46
N ALA A 172 18.45 15.60 -3.19
CA ALA A 172 17.49 15.16 -4.21
C ALA A 172 17.43 16.15 -5.39
N ALA A 173 17.65 15.68 -6.61
CA ALA A 173 17.57 16.47 -7.84
C ALA A 173 16.12 16.76 -8.28
N SER A 174 15.12 16.13 -7.64
CA SER A 174 13.72 16.50 -7.77
C SER A 174 13.48 17.96 -7.36
N HIS A 175 12.40 18.56 -7.85
CA HIS A 175 11.96 19.89 -7.39
C HIS A 175 11.65 19.90 -5.88
N LEU A 176 11.29 18.73 -5.34
CA LEU A 176 11.10 18.47 -3.93
C LEU A 176 12.43 18.11 -3.25
N LYS A 177 12.63 18.66 -2.06
CA LYS A 177 13.69 18.25 -1.12
C LYS A 177 13.15 17.49 0.09
N ALA A 178 11.83 17.50 0.25
CA ALA A 178 11.12 16.86 1.33
C ALA A 178 9.74 16.41 0.84
N ALA A 179 9.20 15.36 1.45
CA ALA A 179 7.89 14.82 1.15
C ALA A 179 7.26 14.18 2.39
N GLY A 180 5.94 14.00 2.38
CA GLY A 180 5.18 13.38 3.44
C GLY A 180 4.46 14.38 4.34
N ILE A 181 3.36 13.91 4.92
CA ILE A 181 2.46 14.69 5.78
C ILE A 181 3.10 14.84 7.16
N PHE A 182 3.27 16.08 7.61
CA PHE A 182 3.93 16.42 8.88
C PHE A 182 3.00 17.04 9.93
N GLU A 183 1.74 17.28 9.58
CA GLU A 183 0.72 17.65 10.57
C GLU A 183 0.62 16.59 11.67
N SER A 184 0.22 17.00 12.88
CA SER A 184 0.00 16.04 13.97
C SER A 184 -1.01 14.98 13.58
N TYR A 185 -0.82 13.73 14.04
CA TYR A 185 -1.68 12.60 13.72
C TYR A 185 -3.19 12.91 13.92
N LYS A 186 -3.54 13.57 15.03
CA LYS A 186 -4.94 13.96 15.30
C LYS A 186 -5.47 14.94 14.26
N LYS A 187 -4.66 15.93 13.87
CA LYS A 187 -5.03 16.89 12.85
C LYS A 187 -5.18 16.22 11.49
N VAL A 188 -4.30 15.28 11.16
CA VAL A 188 -4.38 14.54 9.91
C VAL A 188 -5.71 13.81 9.79
N PHE A 189 -6.06 12.96 10.77
CA PHE A 189 -7.33 12.22 10.73
C PHE A 189 -8.57 13.13 10.80
N GLU A 190 -8.51 14.26 11.51
CA GLU A 190 -9.57 15.28 11.48
C GLU A 190 -9.77 15.83 10.05
N VAL A 191 -8.69 16.21 9.36
CA VAL A 191 -8.74 16.72 7.98
C VAL A 191 -9.24 15.65 7.02
N LEU A 192 -8.70 14.43 7.08
CA LEU A 192 -9.13 13.32 6.22
C LEU A 192 -10.63 13.03 6.39
N LYS A 193 -11.11 12.88 7.63
CA LYS A 193 -12.54 12.67 7.94
C LYS A 193 -13.39 13.84 7.46
N GLY A 194 -12.88 15.07 7.56
CA GLY A 194 -13.51 16.28 7.06
C GLY A 194 -13.66 16.30 5.54
N GLN A 195 -12.59 15.98 4.80
CA GLN A 195 -12.60 15.89 3.34
C GLN A 195 -13.59 14.82 2.86
N VAL A 196 -13.51 13.61 3.43
CA VAL A 196 -14.41 12.51 3.10
C VAL A 196 -15.86 12.91 3.38
N SER A 197 -16.17 13.44 4.56
CA SER A 197 -17.53 13.82 4.92
C SER A 197 -18.10 14.95 4.04
N LYS A 198 -17.25 15.87 3.61
CA LYS A 198 -17.62 17.00 2.75
C LYS A 198 -17.93 16.58 1.32
N HIS A 199 -17.15 15.63 0.78
CA HIS A 199 -17.17 15.32 -0.65
C HIS A 199 -17.88 14.01 -0.98
N ASP A 200 -18.03 13.08 -0.03
CA ASP A 200 -18.82 11.87 -0.20
C ASP A 200 -20.30 12.23 -0.31
N THR A 201 -20.86 12.11 -1.50
CA THR A 201 -22.28 12.34 -1.79
C THR A 201 -23.07 11.05 -1.96
N THR A 202 -22.44 9.89 -1.75
CA THR A 202 -23.12 8.60 -1.78
C THR A 202 -24.16 8.52 -0.67
N LYS A 203 -25.27 7.83 -0.95
CA LYS A 203 -26.39 7.64 -0.02
C LYS A 203 -25.95 6.98 1.29
N PHE A 204 -25.04 6.02 1.20
CA PHE A 204 -24.57 5.21 2.34
C PHE A 204 -23.23 5.66 2.90
N LYS A 205 -22.67 6.79 2.42
CA LYS A 205 -21.38 7.32 2.85
C LYS A 205 -20.25 6.29 2.78
N ILE A 206 -20.14 5.60 1.65
CA ILE A 206 -19.26 4.43 1.48
C ILE A 206 -17.78 4.76 1.71
N TRP A 207 -17.36 6.01 1.48
CA TRP A 207 -15.96 6.41 1.64
C TRP A 207 -15.52 6.44 3.10
N LYS A 208 -16.48 6.48 4.04
CA LYS A 208 -16.19 6.32 5.47
C LYS A 208 -15.68 4.92 5.81
N LYS A 209 -15.97 3.91 4.99
CA LYS A 209 -15.51 2.53 5.18
C LYS A 209 -14.01 2.36 5.00
N LEU A 210 -13.34 3.36 4.43
CA LEU A 210 -11.88 3.38 4.31
C LEU A 210 -11.18 3.66 5.65
N PHE A 211 -11.89 4.19 6.65
CA PHE A 211 -11.31 4.38 7.99
C PHE A 211 -11.38 3.07 8.78
N VAL A 212 -10.22 2.61 9.23
CA VAL A 212 -10.10 1.49 10.16
C VAL A 212 -9.84 2.07 11.55
N ASP A 213 -10.79 1.84 12.47
CA ASP A 213 -10.75 2.36 13.84
C ASP A 213 -10.66 1.20 14.85
N TYR A 214 -9.96 1.44 15.96
CA TYR A 214 -9.94 0.57 17.14
C TYR A 214 -10.67 1.27 18.28
N SER A 215 -11.53 0.53 19.00
CA SER A 215 -12.16 1.02 20.24
C SER A 215 -11.73 0.14 21.41
N ASP A 216 -11.21 0.75 22.47
CA ASP A 216 -10.87 0.04 23.70
C ASP A 216 -12.10 -0.21 24.61
N ASP A 217 -11.91 -0.91 25.72
CA ASP A 217 -12.98 -1.22 26.69
C ASP A 217 -13.55 0.03 27.38
N GLN A 218 -12.81 1.14 27.35
CA GLN A 218 -13.22 2.42 27.92
C GLN A 218 -13.96 3.28 26.88
N GLY A 219 -14.06 2.82 25.64
CA GLY A 219 -14.70 3.54 24.53
C GLY A 219 -13.81 4.60 23.89
N ASN A 220 -12.51 4.62 24.17
CA ASN A 220 -11.59 5.49 23.44
C ASN A 220 -11.39 4.93 22.03
N VAL A 221 -11.42 5.83 21.04
CA VAL A 221 -11.22 5.47 19.63
C VAL A 221 -9.84 5.88 19.16
N THR A 222 -9.13 4.95 18.53
CA THR A 222 -7.86 5.18 17.83
C THR A 222 -8.05 4.93 16.34
N ASN A 223 -7.59 5.87 15.51
CA ASN A 223 -7.63 5.76 14.05
C ASN A 223 -6.48 4.89 13.54
N LEU A 224 -6.69 3.59 13.34
CA LEU A 224 -5.59 2.74 12.89
C LEU A 224 -5.07 3.15 11.53
N ARG A 225 -5.96 3.30 10.53
CA ARG A 225 -5.61 3.58 9.14
C ARG A 225 -6.70 4.32 8.39
N PHE A 226 -6.32 5.01 7.33
CA PHE A 226 -7.17 5.38 6.21
C PHE A 226 -6.70 4.57 5.00
N VAL A 227 -7.50 3.62 4.54
CA VAL A 227 -7.10 2.57 3.59
C VAL A 227 -7.49 2.95 2.17
N ALA A 228 -6.60 2.67 1.20
CA ALA A 228 -6.88 2.93 -0.21
C ALA A 228 -8.08 2.09 -0.71
N PRO A 229 -8.94 2.61 -1.60
CA PRO A 229 -10.17 1.92 -2.01
C PRO A 229 -9.92 0.51 -2.56
N GLY A 230 -8.91 0.33 -3.42
CA GLY A 230 -8.57 -0.97 -3.98
C GLY A 230 -8.18 -2.02 -2.93
N LYS A 231 -7.67 -1.60 -1.77
CA LYS A 231 -7.34 -2.50 -0.64
C LYS A 231 -8.53 -2.77 0.28
N ALA A 232 -9.49 -1.85 0.33
CA ALA A 232 -10.72 -2.01 1.10
C ALA A 232 -11.79 -2.85 0.37
N MET A 233 -11.61 -3.15 -0.92
CA MET A 233 -12.49 -4.00 -1.74
C MET A 233 -12.19 -5.49 -1.54
N ILE A 234 -12.37 -5.99 -0.31
CA ILE A 234 -12.21 -7.42 0.01
C ILE A 234 -13.58 -8.12 0.06
N GLN A 235 -13.61 -9.39 -0.34
CA GLN A 235 -14.82 -10.22 -0.30
C GLN A 235 -14.69 -11.36 0.70
N GLY A 236 -15.82 -11.74 1.30
CA GLY A 236 -15.93 -13.00 2.06
C GLY A 236 -15.06 -13.07 3.32
N ILE A 237 -14.55 -11.94 3.83
CA ILE A 237 -13.78 -11.87 5.07
C ILE A 237 -14.71 -11.52 6.22
N PRO A 238 -14.94 -12.42 7.19
CA PRO A 238 -15.75 -12.13 8.37
C PRO A 238 -15.25 -10.89 9.12
N ASN A 239 -16.18 -10.17 9.76
CA ASN A 239 -15.91 -9.00 10.60
C ASN A 239 -15.26 -7.83 9.84
N THR A 240 -15.62 -7.65 8.56
CA THR A 240 -15.20 -6.52 7.74
C THR A 240 -16.42 -5.79 7.18
N ASP A 241 -16.30 -4.48 6.98
CA ASP A 241 -17.26 -3.67 6.21
C ASP A 241 -16.54 -3.07 5.01
N PRO A 242 -16.36 -3.84 3.92
CA PRO A 242 -15.54 -3.44 2.79
C PRO A 242 -16.15 -2.28 2.00
N PHE A 243 -15.26 -1.54 1.32
CA PHE A 243 -15.66 -0.63 0.27
C PHE A 243 -16.27 -1.43 -0.89
N ASP A 244 -17.35 -0.93 -1.48
CA ASP A 244 -18.07 -1.66 -2.52
C ASP A 244 -17.21 -1.74 -3.79
N GLU A 245 -16.79 -2.95 -4.15
CA GLU A 245 -16.02 -3.21 -5.36
C GLU A 245 -16.79 -2.82 -6.63
N ASN A 246 -18.12 -2.74 -6.58
CA ASN A 246 -18.95 -2.37 -7.71
C ASN A 246 -19.34 -0.89 -7.70
N PHE A 247 -18.65 -0.04 -6.93
CA PHE A 247 -18.92 1.39 -6.83
C PHE A 247 -19.05 2.09 -8.19
N LEU A 248 -18.15 1.79 -9.13
CA LEU A 248 -18.10 2.42 -10.44
C LEU A 248 -19.08 1.82 -11.47
N ASN A 249 -19.76 0.71 -11.18
CA ASN A 249 -20.62 -0.01 -12.13
C ASN A 249 -21.95 -0.51 -11.54
N ASN A 250 -22.41 0.07 -10.43
CA ASN A 250 -23.66 -0.29 -9.78
C ASN A 250 -24.67 0.88 -9.81
N ALA A 251 -25.29 1.10 -10.97
CA ALA A 251 -26.30 2.15 -11.14
C ALA A 251 -27.51 1.99 -10.19
N SER A 252 -27.85 0.77 -9.78
CA SER A 252 -28.95 0.52 -8.84
C SER A 252 -28.66 1.10 -7.45
N SER A 253 -27.42 1.03 -6.99
CA SER A 253 -27.00 1.56 -5.68
C SER A 253 -26.63 3.05 -5.75
N TYR A 254 -25.90 3.46 -6.80
CA TYR A 254 -25.30 4.78 -6.87
C TYR A 254 -25.96 5.72 -7.88
N GLY A 255 -26.95 5.25 -8.65
CA GLY A 255 -27.66 6.05 -9.65
C GLY A 255 -26.87 6.34 -10.92
N PHE A 256 -25.68 5.74 -11.07
CA PHE A 256 -24.81 5.93 -12.22
C PHE A 256 -23.88 4.73 -12.40
N ASP A 257 -23.59 4.39 -13.66
CA ASP A 257 -22.59 3.39 -14.04
C ASP A 257 -21.46 4.12 -14.77
N TYR A 258 -20.41 4.45 -14.01
CA TYR A 258 -19.28 5.22 -14.49
C TYR A 258 -18.49 4.46 -15.56
N ILE A 259 -18.25 3.16 -15.35
CA ILE A 259 -17.47 2.33 -16.29
C ILE A 259 -18.18 2.25 -17.64
N ASN A 260 -19.48 1.97 -17.65
CA ASN A 260 -20.26 1.97 -18.89
C ASN A 260 -20.26 3.34 -19.57
N ALA A 261 -20.43 4.44 -18.82
CA ALA A 261 -20.42 5.78 -19.39
C ALA A 261 -19.08 6.13 -20.07
N VAL A 262 -17.95 5.76 -19.46
CA VAL A 262 -16.62 5.95 -20.07
C VAL A 262 -16.47 5.12 -21.35
N TRP A 263 -16.90 3.85 -21.34
CA TRP A 263 -16.80 2.99 -22.52
C TRP A 263 -17.70 3.47 -23.66
N GLU A 264 -18.94 3.87 -23.37
CA GLU A 264 -19.86 4.42 -24.35
C GLU A 264 -19.33 5.73 -24.97
N PHE A 265 -18.72 6.60 -24.15
CA PHE A 265 -18.13 7.84 -24.64
C PHE A 265 -17.06 7.58 -25.71
N TYR A 266 -16.15 6.63 -25.49
CA TYR A 266 -15.08 6.33 -26.44
C TYR A 266 -15.50 5.44 -27.63
N GLN A 267 -16.78 5.08 -27.77
CA GLN A 267 -17.27 4.50 -29.04
C GLN A 267 -17.23 5.53 -30.17
N ASN A 268 -17.45 6.80 -29.83
CA ASN A 268 -17.52 7.89 -30.80
C ASN A 268 -16.36 8.89 -30.68
N ASN A 269 -15.64 8.89 -29.56
CA ASN A 269 -14.52 9.79 -29.29
C ASN A 269 -13.20 9.00 -29.25
N THR A 270 -12.12 9.69 -29.53
CA THR A 270 -10.76 9.16 -29.65
C THR A 270 -9.93 9.60 -28.47
N LEU A 271 -9.19 8.67 -27.86
CA LEU A 271 -8.16 8.96 -26.87
C LEU A 271 -6.79 8.65 -27.45
N ILE A 272 -5.80 9.51 -27.23
CA ILE A 272 -4.44 9.28 -27.74
C ILE A 272 -3.49 9.05 -26.56
N ILE A 273 -2.58 8.08 -26.70
CA ILE A 273 -1.55 7.77 -25.70
C ILE A 273 -0.19 7.76 -26.39
N ASP A 274 0.74 8.58 -25.91
CA ASP A 274 2.14 8.51 -26.31
C ASP A 274 2.89 7.52 -25.40
N ALA A 275 3.40 6.45 -26.00
CA ALA A 275 4.21 5.43 -25.33
C ALA A 275 5.70 5.54 -25.69
N SER A 276 6.17 6.69 -26.15
CA SER A 276 7.53 6.90 -26.64
C SER A 276 8.63 6.63 -25.60
N GLU A 277 8.30 6.62 -24.30
CA GLU A 277 9.21 6.20 -23.22
C GLU A 277 9.64 4.72 -23.33
N LEU A 278 8.88 3.89 -24.06
CA LEU A 278 9.19 2.47 -24.25
C LEU A 278 10.30 2.20 -25.28
N ARG A 279 10.83 3.21 -25.97
CA ARG A 279 11.79 3.03 -27.09
C ARG A 279 12.98 2.12 -26.78
N ASN A 280 13.45 2.13 -25.54
CA ASN A 280 14.60 1.33 -25.10
C ASN A 280 14.23 -0.08 -24.60
N PHE A 281 12.94 -0.40 -24.51
CA PHE A 281 12.44 -1.63 -23.89
C PHE A 281 11.53 -2.45 -24.81
N PHE A 282 10.82 -1.79 -25.71
CA PHE A 282 9.84 -2.40 -26.60
C PHE A 282 9.92 -1.74 -27.97
N ALA A 283 10.33 -2.49 -29.00
CA ALA A 283 10.51 -1.95 -30.35
C ALA A 283 9.17 -1.84 -31.10
N LEU A 284 8.84 -0.63 -31.53
CA LEU A 284 7.69 -0.32 -32.41
C LEU A 284 8.13 0.63 -33.52
N ASP A 285 7.44 0.56 -34.66
CA ASP A 285 7.57 1.51 -35.76
C ASP A 285 6.93 2.87 -35.44
N ASN A 286 5.94 2.90 -34.55
CA ASN A 286 5.34 4.11 -33.99
C ASN A 286 4.81 3.88 -32.57
N TYR A 287 5.00 4.87 -31.69
CA TYR A 287 4.64 4.80 -30.27
C TYR A 287 3.39 5.61 -29.90
N HIS A 288 2.76 6.30 -30.86
CA HIS A 288 1.52 7.02 -30.62
C HIS A 288 0.34 6.10 -30.94
N PHE A 289 -0.52 5.91 -29.95
CA PHE A 289 -1.68 5.02 -30.02
C PHE A 289 -2.97 5.82 -30.04
N SER A 290 -3.82 5.53 -31.02
CA SER A 290 -5.19 6.05 -31.09
C SER A 290 -6.16 4.99 -30.59
N GLY A 291 -6.92 5.33 -29.56
CA GLY A 291 -7.85 4.48 -28.86
C GLY A 291 -9.30 4.81 -29.16
N LYS A 292 -10.11 3.77 -29.45
CA LYS A 292 -11.58 3.82 -29.46
C LYS A 292 -12.17 2.54 -28.88
N VAL A 293 -13.39 2.61 -28.38
CA VAL A 293 -14.13 1.44 -27.92
C VAL A 293 -14.85 0.77 -29.09
N VAL A 294 -14.59 -0.52 -29.28
CA VAL A 294 -15.26 -1.39 -30.25
C VAL A 294 -15.86 -2.57 -29.49
N GLY A 295 -17.19 -2.65 -29.44
CA GLY A 295 -17.88 -3.60 -28.57
C GLY A 295 -17.60 -3.31 -27.10
N ASN A 296 -17.03 -4.27 -26.37
CA ASN A 296 -16.59 -4.11 -24.97
C ASN A 296 -15.08 -3.91 -24.83
N GLU A 297 -14.34 -3.71 -25.92
CA GLU A 297 -12.89 -3.54 -25.91
C GLU A 297 -12.51 -2.09 -26.17
N PHE A 298 -11.65 -1.51 -25.33
CA PHE A 298 -10.93 -0.29 -25.67
C PHE A 298 -9.72 -0.69 -26.52
N VAL A 299 -9.79 -0.42 -27.83
CA VAL A 299 -8.82 -0.83 -28.83
C VAL A 299 -7.89 0.34 -29.14
N PHE A 300 -6.60 0.17 -28.84
CA PHE A 300 -5.55 1.15 -29.10
C PHE A 300 -4.68 0.65 -30.25
N THR A 301 -4.69 1.37 -31.37
CA THR A 301 -3.88 1.04 -32.55
C THR A 301 -2.81 2.10 -32.75
N ASN A 302 -1.57 1.68 -33.00
CA ASN A 302 -0.50 2.63 -33.27
C ASN A 302 -0.71 3.38 -34.59
N ALA A 303 -0.07 4.54 -34.76
CA ALA A 303 -0.34 5.42 -35.90
C ALA A 303 -0.09 4.80 -37.29
N THR A 304 0.74 3.74 -37.38
CA THR A 304 1.01 3.00 -38.62
C THR A 304 0.07 1.81 -38.84
N GLY A 305 -0.77 1.46 -37.85
CA GLY A 305 -1.73 0.36 -37.95
C GLY A 305 -1.13 -1.04 -37.80
N THR A 306 0.15 -1.15 -37.42
CA THR A 306 0.89 -2.42 -37.37
C THR A 306 0.81 -3.12 -36.01
N TYR A 307 0.45 -2.38 -34.95
CA TYR A 307 0.34 -2.91 -33.60
C TYR A 307 -0.96 -2.45 -32.94
N THR A 308 -1.59 -3.35 -32.17
CA THR A 308 -2.84 -3.06 -31.48
C THR A 308 -2.83 -3.69 -30.09
N GLU A 309 -3.19 -2.90 -29.10
CA GLU A 309 -3.51 -3.35 -27.74
C GLU A 309 -4.99 -3.24 -27.47
N LYS A 310 -5.47 -4.08 -26.55
CA LYS A 310 -6.88 -4.12 -26.17
C LYS A 310 -7.01 -4.20 -24.65
N ILE A 311 -7.90 -3.37 -24.11
CA ILE A 311 -8.30 -3.43 -22.71
C ILE A 311 -9.79 -3.79 -22.68
N GLN A 312 -10.12 -4.94 -22.09
CA GLN A 312 -11.52 -5.31 -21.89
C GLN A 312 -12.19 -4.33 -20.91
N LYS A 313 -13.48 -4.11 -21.07
CA LYS A 313 -14.26 -3.32 -20.12
C LYS A 313 -14.20 -3.96 -18.72
N PRO A 314 -13.69 -3.27 -17.70
CA PRO A 314 -13.68 -3.79 -16.34
C PRO A 314 -15.09 -4.12 -15.85
N SER A 315 -15.21 -5.21 -15.09
CA SER A 315 -16.48 -5.66 -14.51
C SER A 315 -16.70 -5.20 -13.06
N HIS A 316 -15.72 -4.54 -12.47
CA HIS A 316 -15.74 -3.95 -11.12
C HIS A 316 -14.73 -2.79 -11.06
N SER A 317 -14.63 -2.14 -9.90
CA SER A 317 -13.93 -0.86 -9.71
C SER A 317 -12.42 -1.02 -9.46
N THR A 318 -11.97 -2.19 -9.00
CA THR A 318 -10.57 -2.42 -8.60
C THR A 318 -9.55 -2.03 -9.67
N PRO A 319 -9.73 -2.35 -10.98
CA PRO A 319 -8.76 -1.96 -12.00
C PRO A 319 -8.45 -0.47 -12.02
N PHE A 320 -9.47 0.36 -11.79
CA PHE A 320 -9.34 1.81 -11.75
C PHE A 320 -8.69 2.36 -10.48
N PHE A 321 -8.95 1.78 -9.31
CA PHE A 321 -8.38 2.25 -8.03
C PHE A 321 -7.04 1.61 -7.66
N ALA A 322 -6.70 0.48 -8.26
CA ALA A 322 -5.44 -0.21 -8.02
C ALA A 322 -4.43 0.01 -9.16
N GLY A 323 -4.88 0.48 -10.32
CA GLY A 323 -4.08 0.52 -11.54
C GLY A 323 -3.63 -0.87 -12.01
N ALA A 324 -4.33 -1.92 -11.56
CA ALA A 324 -3.99 -3.33 -11.75
C ALA A 324 -5.20 -4.22 -11.43
N GLY A 325 -5.10 -5.51 -11.77
CA GLY A 325 -6.13 -6.50 -11.56
C GLY A 325 -6.95 -6.75 -12.82
N ASN A 326 -7.12 -8.03 -13.16
CA ASN A 326 -7.93 -8.51 -14.27
C ASN A 326 -7.60 -7.80 -15.58
N GLU A 327 -8.49 -6.95 -16.09
CA GLU A 327 -8.35 -6.29 -17.39
C GLU A 327 -7.14 -5.34 -17.44
N PHE A 328 -6.72 -4.81 -16.28
CA PHE A 328 -5.58 -3.89 -16.16
C PHE A 328 -4.27 -4.62 -15.85
N ASP A 329 -4.25 -5.94 -15.70
CA ASP A 329 -2.99 -6.68 -15.52
C ASP A 329 -2.11 -6.60 -16.78
N HIS A 330 -0.84 -6.27 -16.58
CA HIS A 330 0.14 -6.12 -17.64
C HIS A 330 1.55 -6.46 -17.16
N ALA A 331 2.43 -6.81 -18.10
CA ALA A 331 3.86 -6.86 -17.84
C ALA A 331 4.44 -5.43 -17.85
N ASN A 332 5.49 -5.21 -17.05
CA ASN A 332 6.26 -3.97 -17.10
C ASN A 332 6.84 -3.72 -18.50
N ASN A 333 7.07 -2.45 -18.84
CA ASN A 333 7.69 -2.03 -20.09
C ASN A 333 6.93 -2.48 -21.37
N THR A 334 5.60 -2.49 -21.32
CA THR A 334 4.73 -2.80 -22.47
C THR A 334 3.82 -1.62 -22.81
N PRO A 335 3.31 -1.49 -24.05
CA PRO A 335 2.32 -0.47 -24.40
C PRO A 335 1.10 -0.49 -23.48
N LYS A 336 0.61 -1.69 -23.11
CA LYS A 336 -0.51 -1.85 -22.18
C LYS A 336 -0.21 -1.24 -20.79
N ALA A 337 1.03 -1.34 -20.29
CA ALA A 337 1.41 -0.72 -19.02
C ALA A 337 1.28 0.81 -19.06
N ILE A 338 1.72 1.43 -20.16
CA ILE A 338 1.55 2.88 -20.34
C ILE A 338 0.08 3.25 -20.44
N MET A 339 -0.71 2.48 -21.18
CA MET A 339 -2.14 2.72 -21.33
C MET A 339 -2.88 2.66 -19.99
N VAL A 340 -2.61 1.62 -19.20
CA VAL A 340 -3.20 1.45 -17.86
C VAL A 340 -2.74 2.57 -16.93
N ARG A 341 -1.46 2.96 -16.94
CA ARG A 341 -0.97 4.12 -16.19
C ARG A 341 -1.78 5.38 -16.50
N GLN A 342 -1.91 5.75 -17.78
CA GLN A 342 -2.59 6.99 -18.15
C GLN A 342 -4.10 6.96 -17.86
N LEU A 343 -4.76 5.82 -18.11
CA LEU A 343 -6.18 5.65 -17.82
C LEU A 343 -6.47 5.71 -16.32
N THR A 344 -5.64 5.06 -15.51
CA THR A 344 -5.73 5.08 -14.04
C THR A 344 -5.52 6.50 -13.54
N SER A 345 -4.40 7.14 -13.91
CA SER A 345 -4.07 8.51 -13.47
C SER A 345 -5.18 9.50 -13.82
N ALA A 346 -5.73 9.44 -15.04
CA ALA A 346 -6.84 10.29 -15.44
C ALA A 346 -8.14 10.02 -14.65
N PHE A 347 -8.44 8.75 -14.32
CA PHE A 347 -9.59 8.40 -13.49
C PHE A 347 -9.45 8.92 -12.06
N GLU A 348 -8.30 8.67 -11.42
CA GLU A 348 -8.05 8.96 -10.00
C GLU A 348 -8.33 10.44 -9.68
N VAL A 349 -8.01 11.34 -10.61
CA VAL A 349 -8.24 12.80 -10.45
C VAL A 349 -9.48 13.34 -11.18
N GLY A 350 -10.32 12.47 -11.74
CA GLY A 350 -11.61 12.86 -12.34
C GLY A 350 -11.51 13.51 -13.74
N LEU A 351 -10.43 13.25 -14.47
CA LEU A 351 -10.22 13.71 -15.84
C LEU A 351 -10.67 12.72 -16.91
N LEU A 352 -11.04 11.50 -16.52
CA LEU A 352 -11.64 10.52 -17.41
C LEU A 352 -13.18 10.64 -17.38
N PRO A 353 -13.89 10.58 -18.53
CA PRO A 353 -13.37 10.65 -19.89
C PRO A 353 -12.77 12.04 -20.22
N ALA A 354 -11.81 12.06 -21.13
CA ALA A 354 -11.18 13.29 -21.63
C ALA A 354 -11.80 13.73 -22.97
N PRO A 355 -11.69 15.02 -23.37
CA PRO A 355 -12.19 15.48 -24.67
C PRO A 355 -11.66 14.68 -25.87
N ASP A 356 -12.44 14.62 -26.97
CA ASP A 356 -12.04 13.92 -28.20
C ASP A 356 -10.68 14.41 -28.72
N GLY A 357 -9.81 13.46 -29.09
CA GLY A 357 -8.47 13.73 -29.60
C GLY A 357 -7.45 14.14 -28.54
N THR A 358 -7.79 14.07 -27.24
CA THR A 358 -6.84 14.36 -26.16
C THR A 358 -5.69 13.35 -26.19
N VAL A 359 -4.47 13.86 -26.12
CA VAL A 359 -3.28 13.07 -25.80
C VAL A 359 -3.16 13.02 -24.28
N LEU A 360 -3.36 11.84 -23.67
CA LEU A 360 -3.12 11.65 -22.24
C LEU A 360 -1.63 11.42 -22.00
N ASP A 361 -0.95 12.50 -21.66
CA ASP A 361 0.44 12.52 -21.28
C ASP A 361 0.66 13.46 -20.09
N LYS A 362 1.92 13.57 -19.66
CA LYS A 362 2.32 14.45 -18.57
C LYS A 362 1.95 15.91 -18.84
N HIS A 363 2.04 16.38 -20.09
CA HIS A 363 1.73 17.77 -20.42
C HIS A 363 0.24 18.09 -20.24
N TYR A 364 -0.64 17.17 -20.65
CA TYR A 364 -2.07 17.28 -20.38
C TYR A 364 -2.35 17.32 -18.88
N PHE A 365 -1.75 16.42 -18.11
CA PHE A 365 -1.94 16.37 -16.66
C PHE A 365 -1.46 17.64 -15.96
N GLU A 366 -0.28 18.16 -16.29
CA GLU A 366 0.24 19.41 -15.74
C GLU A 366 -0.68 20.60 -16.08
N ALA A 367 -1.18 20.68 -17.32
CA ALA A 367 -2.10 21.73 -17.74
C ALA A 367 -3.43 21.66 -16.95
N GLN A 368 -3.98 20.46 -16.77
CA GLN A 368 -5.20 20.27 -15.99
C GLN A 368 -5.00 20.57 -14.50
N GLN A 369 -3.83 20.25 -13.93
CA GLN A 369 -3.48 20.60 -12.56
C GLN A 369 -3.37 22.11 -12.37
N ALA A 370 -2.70 22.81 -13.30
CA ALA A 370 -2.54 24.27 -13.25
C ALA A 370 -3.88 25.03 -13.36
N GLU A 371 -4.85 24.47 -14.09
CA GLU A 371 -6.24 24.98 -14.13
C GLU A 371 -7.06 24.59 -12.89
N GLY A 372 -6.49 23.78 -12.00
CA GLY A 372 -7.11 23.25 -10.80
C GLY A 372 -8.21 22.23 -11.10
N ASN A 373 -8.15 21.51 -12.23
CA ASN A 373 -9.23 20.60 -12.64
C ASN A 373 -9.21 19.25 -11.91
N TYR A 374 -8.17 18.93 -11.14
CA TYR A 374 -8.08 17.69 -10.37
C TYR A 374 -9.15 17.59 -9.28
N TYR A 375 -9.64 16.36 -9.07
CA TYR A 375 -10.62 15.98 -8.06
C TYR A 375 -11.88 16.85 -8.08
N LYS A 376 -12.37 17.12 -9.29
CA LYS A 376 -13.62 17.82 -9.58
C LYS A 376 -14.55 16.91 -10.38
N ALA A 377 -15.84 17.24 -10.36
CA ALA A 377 -16.80 16.54 -11.22
C ALA A 377 -16.45 16.79 -12.69
N ASN A 378 -16.24 15.71 -13.44
CA ASN A 378 -15.97 15.78 -14.87
C ASN A 378 -17.19 16.36 -15.60
N LYS A 379 -16.97 17.41 -16.40
CA LYS A 379 -18.05 18.13 -17.11
C LYS A 379 -18.60 17.36 -18.32
N ILE A 380 -17.88 16.35 -18.82
CA ILE A 380 -18.33 15.48 -19.91
C ILE A 380 -19.37 14.48 -19.40
N LEU A 381 -19.23 14.05 -18.14
CA LEU A 381 -20.17 13.12 -17.51
C LEU A 381 -21.50 13.82 -17.16
N PRO A 382 -22.62 13.06 -17.15
CA PRO A 382 -23.89 13.62 -16.71
C PRO A 382 -23.81 14.05 -15.24
N LYS A 383 -24.59 15.08 -14.89
CA LYS A 383 -24.77 15.46 -13.49
C LYS A 383 -25.48 14.32 -12.76
N THR A 384 -24.89 13.90 -11.65
CA THR A 384 -25.36 12.80 -10.81
C THR A 384 -25.63 13.31 -9.40
N ALA A 385 -26.57 12.67 -8.70
CA ALA A 385 -26.92 13.03 -7.32
C ALA A 385 -25.95 12.42 -6.28
N GLN A 386 -25.19 11.40 -6.68
CA GLN A 386 -24.22 10.69 -5.85
C GLN A 386 -22.84 10.71 -6.53
N GLY A 387 -21.81 10.32 -5.77
CA GLY A 387 -20.40 10.33 -6.19
C GLY A 387 -19.51 10.56 -4.96
N PRO A 388 -18.27 11.07 -5.15
CA PRO A 388 -17.69 11.55 -6.41
C PRO A 388 -17.22 10.42 -7.34
N TRP A 389 -17.03 10.72 -8.62
CA TRP A 389 -16.54 9.79 -9.66
C TRP A 389 -15.06 10.03 -9.98
N TYR A 390 -14.27 10.08 -8.91
CA TYR A 390 -12.82 10.17 -8.86
C TYR A 390 -12.39 9.60 -7.50
N ASP A 391 -11.10 9.49 -7.25
CA ASP A 391 -10.64 8.99 -5.95
C ASP A 391 -10.66 10.04 -4.85
N LEU A 392 -11.64 9.90 -3.97
CA LEU A 392 -11.79 10.74 -2.79
C LEU A 392 -10.75 10.41 -1.71
N TYR A 393 -10.16 9.22 -1.72
CA TYR A 393 -9.04 8.86 -0.86
C TYR A 393 -7.81 9.70 -1.21
N ALA A 394 -7.34 9.64 -2.46
CA ALA A 394 -6.25 10.49 -2.95
C ALA A 394 -6.56 11.97 -2.77
N LYS A 395 -7.78 12.43 -3.12
CA LYS A 395 -8.19 13.83 -2.88
C LYS A 395 -7.97 14.26 -1.43
N ALA A 396 -8.33 13.42 -0.47
CA ALA A 396 -8.21 13.74 0.94
C ALA A 396 -6.73 13.84 1.36
N LEU A 397 -5.87 12.94 0.89
CA LEU A 397 -4.43 12.97 1.14
C LEU A 397 -3.74 14.17 0.47
N HIS A 398 -4.05 14.50 -0.78
CA HIS A 398 -3.46 15.68 -1.43
C HIS A 398 -4.03 17.01 -0.90
N SER A 399 -5.04 16.99 -0.03
CA SER A 399 -5.57 18.21 0.58
C SER A 399 -4.60 18.89 1.56
N PHE A 400 -3.52 18.20 1.98
CA PHE A 400 -2.42 18.79 2.76
C PHE A 400 -1.49 19.71 1.93
N GLY A 401 -1.66 19.74 0.61
CA GLY A 401 -0.99 20.67 -0.29
C GLY A 401 0.34 20.16 -0.86
N GLU A 402 0.89 20.92 -1.80
CA GLU A 402 2.09 20.57 -2.58
C GLU A 402 3.38 20.50 -1.73
N ASP A 403 3.39 21.09 -0.54
CA ASP A 403 4.51 21.01 0.42
C ASP A 403 4.51 19.71 1.26
N GLN A 404 3.43 18.92 1.16
CA GLN A 404 3.22 17.65 1.88
C GLN A 404 2.81 16.52 0.92
N PRO A 405 3.53 16.32 -0.20
CA PRO A 405 3.16 15.31 -1.19
C PRO A 405 3.33 13.91 -0.60
N ILE A 406 2.48 12.98 -1.00
CA ILE A 406 2.49 11.58 -0.57
C ILE A 406 1.92 10.71 -1.68
N TYR A 407 2.53 9.56 -1.92
CA TYR A 407 2.16 8.65 -2.99
C TYR A 407 0.81 7.98 -2.68
N ALA A 408 -0.30 8.49 -3.21
CA ALA A 408 -1.64 8.06 -2.77
C ALA A 408 -2.20 6.85 -3.53
N PHE A 409 -1.79 6.64 -4.78
CA PHE A 409 -2.24 5.52 -5.64
C PHE A 409 -1.10 5.13 -6.59
N ALA A 410 -1.16 3.96 -7.26
CA ALA A 410 0.00 3.33 -7.91
C ALA A 410 0.70 4.13 -9.03
N TYR A 411 0.07 5.18 -9.57
CA TYR A 411 0.58 5.99 -10.69
C TYR A 411 0.50 7.50 -10.44
N ASP A 412 0.55 7.88 -9.17
CA ASP A 412 0.52 9.28 -8.74
C ASP A 412 1.75 10.08 -9.25
N ASP A 413 2.83 9.36 -9.58
CA ASP A 413 4.03 9.89 -10.23
C ASP A 413 3.78 10.40 -11.66
N ALA A 414 2.81 9.82 -12.37
CA ALA A 414 2.37 10.32 -13.67
C ALA A 414 1.74 11.72 -13.57
N LEU A 415 1.23 12.07 -12.38
CA LEU A 415 0.65 13.37 -12.06
C LEU A 415 1.63 14.27 -11.27
N GLY A 416 2.76 13.74 -10.81
CA GLY A 416 3.77 14.47 -10.05
C GLY A 416 3.32 14.88 -8.64
N GLN A 417 2.36 14.19 -8.04
CA GLN A 417 1.88 14.47 -6.67
C GLN A 417 2.43 13.50 -5.61
N ASP A 418 3.23 12.53 -6.06
CA ASP A 418 3.64 11.33 -5.32
C ASP A 418 4.69 11.57 -4.22
N GLY A 419 5.49 12.63 -4.35
CA GLY A 419 6.50 12.97 -3.35
C GLY A 419 7.77 12.12 -3.41
N THR A 420 8.08 11.46 -4.53
CA THR A 420 9.36 10.77 -4.68
C THR A 420 10.52 11.76 -4.74
N LEU A 421 11.49 11.56 -3.84
CA LEU A 421 12.78 12.22 -3.86
C LEU A 421 13.77 11.33 -4.61
N HIS A 422 14.50 11.92 -5.56
CA HIS A 422 15.52 11.23 -6.33
C HIS A 422 16.86 11.96 -6.23
N ASP A 423 17.90 11.30 -5.72
CA ASP A 423 19.29 11.80 -5.78
C ASP A 423 20.09 10.92 -6.76
N PRO A 424 20.48 11.45 -7.94
CA PRO A 424 21.19 10.68 -8.96
C PRO A 424 22.68 10.47 -8.65
N ASN A 425 23.21 11.10 -7.60
CA ASN A 425 24.65 11.07 -7.32
C ASN A 425 25.04 9.82 -6.51
N ALA A 426 25.03 8.66 -7.15
CA ALA A 426 25.36 7.38 -6.53
C ALA A 426 26.76 7.33 -5.87
N HIS A 427 27.66 8.25 -6.24
CA HIS A 427 29.02 8.33 -5.69
C HIS A 427 29.14 9.17 -4.43
N HIS A 428 28.19 10.08 -4.20
CA HIS A 428 28.13 10.96 -3.04
C HIS A 428 26.66 11.20 -2.69
N ILE A 429 25.99 10.15 -2.21
CA ILE A 429 24.56 10.21 -1.98
C ILE A 429 24.28 11.06 -0.75
N ALA A 430 23.35 12.02 -0.84
CA ALA A 430 22.97 12.78 0.33
C ALA A 430 22.24 11.86 1.33
N PRO A 431 22.49 12.03 2.65
CA PRO A 431 21.71 11.33 3.65
C PRO A 431 20.24 11.75 3.56
N VAL A 432 19.37 10.84 3.94
CA VAL A 432 17.95 11.13 4.12
C VAL A 432 17.60 11.17 5.61
N THR A 433 16.76 12.12 6.00
CA THR A 433 16.11 12.12 7.31
C THR A 433 14.71 11.56 7.16
N ILE A 434 14.34 10.57 7.97
CA ILE A 434 12.97 10.07 8.12
C ILE A 434 12.48 10.49 9.49
N ARG A 435 11.42 11.29 9.54
CA ARG A 435 10.84 11.84 10.76
C ARG A 435 9.45 11.24 10.99
N LEU A 436 9.27 10.57 12.14
CA LEU A 436 7.95 10.23 12.65
C LEU A 436 7.36 11.45 13.37
N GLY A 437 6.28 12.01 12.82
CA GLY A 437 5.65 13.24 13.28
C GLY A 437 4.85 13.08 14.58
N ASN A 438 4.35 14.21 15.09
CA ASN A 438 3.68 14.30 16.38
C ASN A 438 2.43 13.39 16.49
N MET A 439 2.43 12.52 17.51
CA MET A 439 1.34 11.60 17.86
C MET A 439 0.87 11.78 19.32
N GLU A 440 1.04 12.97 19.88
CA GLU A 440 0.76 13.23 21.29
C GLU A 440 -0.70 12.96 21.67
N GLY A 441 -0.86 12.16 22.72
CA GLY A 441 -2.16 11.73 23.23
C GLY A 441 -2.93 10.80 22.31
N VAL A 442 -2.27 10.15 21.33
CA VAL A 442 -2.79 8.96 20.66
C VAL A 442 -2.76 7.80 21.65
N LYS A 443 -3.83 7.00 21.69
CA LYS A 443 -3.87 5.77 22.50
C LYS A 443 -3.36 4.62 21.64
N ILE A 444 -2.22 4.05 22.00
CA ILE A 444 -1.69 2.87 21.35
C ILE A 444 -2.60 1.68 21.67
N PRO A 445 -3.15 0.98 20.66
CA PRO A 445 -3.89 -0.25 20.89
C PRO A 445 -2.99 -1.28 21.58
N ASP A 446 -3.50 -1.89 22.65
CA ASP A 446 -2.91 -3.08 23.26
C ASP A 446 -3.87 -4.26 23.10
N PRO A 447 -3.87 -4.89 21.92
CA PRO A 447 -4.75 -6.00 21.63
C PRO A 447 -4.25 -7.32 22.27
N PHE A 448 -3.06 -7.33 22.88
CA PHE A 448 -2.40 -8.52 23.40
C PHE A 448 -2.65 -8.74 24.89
N THR A 449 -2.84 -7.67 25.66
CA THR A 449 -3.15 -7.79 27.07
C THR A 449 -4.61 -8.14 27.30
N ASP A 450 -4.84 -9.37 27.77
CA ASP A 450 -6.16 -9.84 28.19
C ASP A 450 -6.04 -10.78 29.40
N PHE A 451 -6.52 -10.31 30.55
CA PHE A 451 -6.52 -11.08 31.79
C PHE A 451 -7.78 -11.92 31.99
N ALA A 452 -8.74 -11.86 31.05
CA ALA A 452 -9.95 -12.64 31.14
C ALA A 452 -9.68 -14.14 30.94
N LYS A 453 -10.60 -14.94 31.47
CA LYS A 453 -10.66 -16.38 31.26
C LYS A 453 -11.87 -16.69 30.40
N TYR A 454 -11.69 -17.60 29.45
CA TYR A 454 -12.72 -17.92 28.48
C TYR A 454 -13.11 -19.39 28.57
N ARG A 455 -14.40 -19.62 28.41
CA ARG A 455 -14.95 -20.89 27.98
C ARG A 455 -14.92 -20.93 26.45
N VAL A 456 -14.18 -21.88 25.89
CA VAL A 456 -13.89 -21.96 24.45
C VAL A 456 -14.42 -23.27 23.87
N GLU A 457 -15.33 -23.18 22.91
CA GLU A 457 -15.68 -24.31 22.04
C GLU A 457 -14.75 -24.32 20.81
N VAL A 458 -14.12 -25.46 20.53
CA VAL A 458 -13.24 -25.60 19.35
C VAL A 458 -13.92 -26.38 18.22
N LEU A 459 -14.03 -25.75 17.06
CA LEU A 459 -14.55 -26.38 15.84
C LEU A 459 -13.38 -26.69 14.92
N ILE A 460 -13.06 -27.97 14.77
CA ILE A 460 -11.89 -28.40 13.99
C ILE A 460 -12.33 -28.85 12.60
N GLY A 461 -11.80 -28.20 11.56
CA GLY A 461 -12.04 -28.56 10.17
C GLY A 461 -11.48 -29.94 9.79
N HIS A 462 -12.01 -30.50 8.72
CA HIS A 462 -11.61 -31.83 8.22
C HIS A 462 -10.09 -31.92 7.99
N LEU A 463 -9.48 -33.03 8.39
CA LEU A 463 -8.03 -33.33 8.31
C LEU A 463 -7.08 -32.42 9.11
N SER A 464 -7.61 -31.46 9.88
CA SER A 464 -6.80 -30.65 10.79
C SER A 464 -6.65 -31.31 12.16
N GLN A 465 -5.50 -31.06 12.79
CA GLN A 465 -5.22 -31.44 14.17
C GLN A 465 -4.87 -30.20 14.98
N VAL A 466 -5.52 -30.04 16.13
CA VAL A 466 -5.25 -28.96 17.09
C VAL A 466 -4.73 -29.58 18.37
N GLU A 467 -3.51 -29.25 18.76
CA GLU A 467 -2.90 -29.67 20.02
C GLU A 467 -2.95 -28.53 21.04
N TYR A 468 -3.41 -28.81 22.25
CA TYR A 468 -3.41 -27.88 23.38
C TYR A 468 -2.90 -28.61 24.62
N ASN A 469 -1.90 -28.05 25.32
CA ASN A 469 -1.27 -28.67 26.50
C ASN A 469 -0.84 -30.14 26.28
N GLY A 470 -0.26 -30.45 25.12
CA GLY A 470 0.27 -31.78 24.80
C GLY A 470 -0.78 -32.83 24.40
N ARG A 471 -2.05 -32.45 24.24
CA ARG A 471 -3.12 -33.36 23.78
C ARG A 471 -3.84 -32.83 22.54
N ILE A 472 -4.26 -33.77 21.68
CA ILE A 472 -5.10 -33.46 20.52
C ILE A 472 -6.54 -33.21 20.99
N LEU A 473 -7.10 -32.07 20.61
CA LEU A 473 -8.48 -31.67 20.89
C LEU A 473 -9.46 -32.38 19.95
N LYS A 474 -10.70 -32.57 20.41
CA LYS A 474 -11.80 -33.10 19.57
C LYS A 474 -12.63 -31.96 18.99
N HIS A 475 -13.21 -32.18 17.81
CA HIS A 475 -14.21 -31.27 17.25
C HIS A 475 -15.41 -31.13 18.21
N GLY A 476 -15.84 -29.89 18.48
CA GLY A 476 -16.92 -29.58 19.42
C GLY A 476 -16.51 -29.67 20.89
N GLU A 477 -15.22 -29.85 21.18
CA GLU A 477 -14.73 -29.89 22.56
C GLU A 477 -14.83 -28.51 23.21
N ILE A 478 -15.18 -28.51 24.50
CA ILE A 478 -15.32 -27.30 25.31
C ILE A 478 -14.18 -27.27 26.32
N LEU A 479 -13.43 -26.18 26.30
CA LEU A 479 -12.35 -25.87 27.23
C LEU A 479 -12.83 -24.79 28.20
N GLU A 480 -12.57 -24.99 29.49
CA GLU A 480 -12.87 -24.00 30.53
C GLU A 480 -11.57 -23.27 30.94
N ASP A 481 -11.72 -22.07 31.51
CA ASP A 481 -10.63 -21.26 32.07
C ASP A 481 -9.44 -21.01 31.12
N VAL A 482 -9.70 -20.91 29.81
CA VAL A 482 -8.69 -20.63 28.79
C VAL A 482 -8.15 -19.22 28.96
N SER A 483 -6.83 -19.09 29.01
CA SER A 483 -6.12 -17.81 29.09
C SER A 483 -5.78 -17.30 27.69
N VAL A 484 -5.59 -15.98 27.58
CA VAL A 484 -5.12 -15.35 26.35
C VAL A 484 -3.64 -14.95 26.49
N PRO A 485 -2.78 -15.19 25.47
CA PRO A 485 -3.10 -15.92 24.25
C PRO A 485 -3.47 -17.37 24.50
N PHE A 486 -4.46 -17.86 23.76
CA PHE A 486 -4.77 -19.28 23.68
C PHE A 486 -3.76 -19.94 22.75
N ILE A 487 -2.73 -20.55 23.33
CA ILE A 487 -1.59 -21.14 22.61
C ILE A 487 -1.94 -22.57 22.22
N VAL A 488 -2.02 -22.83 20.91
CA VAL A 488 -2.25 -24.17 20.36
C VAL A 488 -1.26 -24.48 19.24
N LYS A 489 -1.15 -25.75 18.85
CA LYS A 489 -0.50 -26.13 17.59
C LYS A 489 -1.55 -26.60 16.59
N LEU A 490 -1.71 -25.86 15.50
CA LEU A 490 -2.52 -26.27 14.35
C LEU A 490 -1.62 -26.97 13.33
N ASN A 491 -1.83 -28.27 13.12
CA ASN A 491 -1.04 -29.08 12.17
C ASN A 491 0.48 -28.97 12.38
N GLY A 492 0.90 -28.82 13.64
CA GLY A 492 2.31 -28.66 14.04
C GLY A 492 2.83 -27.22 14.07
N HIS A 493 2.05 -26.23 13.63
CA HIS A 493 2.39 -24.81 13.70
C HIS A 493 1.80 -24.16 14.94
N GLU A 494 2.61 -23.45 15.72
CA GLU A 494 2.13 -22.68 16.87
C GLU A 494 1.21 -21.53 16.42
N ALA A 495 0.09 -21.36 17.12
CA ALA A 495 -0.86 -20.28 16.92
C ALA A 495 -1.21 -19.69 18.29
N ASN A 496 -0.87 -18.41 18.50
CA ASN A 496 -1.26 -17.66 19.69
C ASN A 496 -2.53 -16.89 19.34
N ILE A 497 -3.67 -17.36 19.85
CA ILE A 497 -4.99 -16.85 19.48
C ILE A 497 -5.47 -15.86 20.56
N TYR A 498 -5.82 -14.65 20.13
CA TYR A 498 -6.36 -13.61 20.99
C TYR A 498 -7.86 -13.51 20.80
N ILE A 499 -8.61 -13.50 21.91
CA ILE A 499 -10.07 -13.69 21.88
C ILE A 499 -10.82 -12.37 21.95
N LYS A 500 -10.47 -11.52 22.92
CA LYS A 500 -11.08 -10.18 23.08
C LYS A 500 -10.95 -9.33 21.83
N THR A 501 -9.76 -9.36 21.24
CA THR A 501 -9.42 -8.68 20.01
C THR A 501 -8.96 -9.75 19.01
N PRO A 502 -9.90 -10.36 18.25
CA PRO A 502 -9.64 -11.50 17.39
C PRO A 502 -8.41 -11.34 16.49
N MET A 503 -7.35 -12.07 16.80
CA MET A 503 -6.14 -12.15 15.96
C MET A 503 -5.37 -13.43 16.24
N VAL A 504 -4.46 -13.78 15.33
CA VAL A 504 -3.52 -14.89 15.50
C VAL A 504 -2.10 -14.41 15.22
N ARG A 505 -1.16 -14.73 16.12
CA ARG A 505 0.26 -14.42 15.97
C ARG A 505 1.12 -15.63 16.39
N PRO A 506 2.29 -15.90 15.78
CA PRO A 506 2.71 -15.34 14.50
C PRO A 506 1.79 -15.79 13.35
N TYR A 507 1.85 -15.08 12.23
CA TYR A 507 1.13 -15.53 11.04
C TYR A 507 1.79 -16.77 10.40
N PHE A 508 0.97 -17.68 9.87
CA PHE A 508 1.37 -18.78 9.00
C PHE A 508 0.24 -19.13 8.01
N ASP A 509 0.51 -19.89 6.94
CA ASP A 509 -0.48 -20.13 5.87
C ASP A 509 -1.84 -20.68 6.35
N GLY A 510 -1.87 -21.37 7.50
CA GLY A 510 -3.10 -21.90 8.11
C GLY A 510 -3.78 -20.97 9.12
N SER A 511 -3.14 -19.88 9.56
CA SER A 511 -3.71 -18.99 10.58
C SER A 511 -4.85 -18.15 10.05
N ASP A 512 -4.87 -17.83 8.75
CA ASP A 512 -5.93 -17.01 8.15
C ASP A 512 -7.31 -17.68 8.17
N GLY A 513 -7.35 -19.02 8.20
CA GLY A 513 -8.60 -19.75 8.34
C GLY A 513 -9.09 -19.87 9.78
N ILE A 514 -8.32 -19.41 10.78
CA ILE A 514 -8.75 -19.43 12.18
C ILE A 514 -9.72 -18.28 12.41
N VAL A 515 -10.96 -18.61 12.77
CA VAL A 515 -12.02 -17.63 13.02
C VAL A 515 -12.40 -17.68 14.50
N VAL A 516 -12.24 -16.55 15.18
CA VAL A 516 -12.67 -16.37 16.57
C VAL A 516 -14.00 -15.64 16.60
N ASN A 517 -15.04 -16.31 17.08
CA ASN A 517 -16.35 -15.73 17.30
C ASN A 517 -16.57 -15.57 18.81
N SER A 518 -16.54 -14.33 19.31
CA SER A 518 -16.88 -14.03 20.70
C SER A 518 -18.40 -14.04 20.86
N VAL A 519 -18.92 -15.01 21.60
CA VAL A 519 -20.37 -15.22 21.77
C VAL A 519 -20.91 -14.38 22.93
N SER A 520 -20.07 -14.06 23.94
CA SER A 520 -20.34 -13.14 25.06
C SER A 520 -19.08 -12.87 25.89
N LYS A 521 -19.14 -11.99 26.91
CA LYS A 521 -18.04 -11.81 27.88
C LYS A 521 -17.72 -13.17 28.53
N GLY A 522 -16.59 -13.77 28.16
CA GLY A 522 -16.10 -15.04 28.69
C GLY A 522 -16.51 -16.29 27.90
N ASN A 523 -17.23 -16.21 26.78
CA ASN A 523 -17.50 -17.37 25.91
C ASN A 523 -17.06 -17.10 24.46
N ALA A 524 -16.33 -18.03 23.87
CA ALA A 524 -15.91 -17.95 22.47
C ALA A 524 -16.05 -19.30 21.76
N THR A 525 -16.29 -19.24 20.45
CA THR A 525 -16.14 -20.37 19.55
C THR A 525 -14.96 -20.09 18.63
N ILE A 526 -13.99 -21.00 18.57
CA ILE A 526 -12.82 -20.89 17.71
C ILE A 526 -12.89 -21.97 16.64
N SER A 527 -13.05 -21.54 15.40
CA SER A 527 -13.06 -22.41 14.23
C SER A 527 -11.68 -22.49 13.62
N PHE A 528 -11.16 -23.71 13.48
CA PHE A 528 -9.91 -24.01 12.79
C PHE A 528 -10.22 -24.53 11.38
N PRO A 529 -9.49 -24.08 10.35
CA PRO A 529 -9.76 -24.47 8.97
C PRO A 529 -9.45 -25.95 8.74
N GLY A 530 -10.05 -26.53 7.70
CA GLY A 530 -9.64 -27.85 7.20
C GLY A 530 -8.31 -27.78 6.45
N ARG A 531 -7.69 -28.94 6.23
CA ARG A 531 -6.44 -29.10 5.47
C ARG A 531 -6.68 -29.51 4.02
#